data_AF-A0A2E8K4D7-F1
#
_entry.id   AF-A0A2E8K4D7-F1
#
_cell.length_a   1.000
_cell.length_b   1.000
_cell.length_c   1.000
_cell.angle_alpha   90.00
_cell.angle_beta   90.00
_cell.angle_gamma   90.00
#
_symmetry.space_group_name_H-M   'P 1'
#
loop_
_entity.id
_entity.type
_entity.pdbx_description
1 polymer ?
#
loop_
_entity_poly.entity_id
_entity_poly.type
_entity_poly.pdbx_seq_one_letter_code
_entity_poly.pdbx_strand_id
1 'polypeptide(L)'
;MVRTAGEVRFIKDRSGDAGEWAFGPPGPNERDIEQDFVFNAKYLKPLAATLRSALMALGHTTSAYNRFVKIKSRNVSPDGSLGGKGYIQKIPDMRRQLMNCVEALSALTDTVYDEMKAPHWNPTEDTLDPRDREEVKEIIEDAEEIKDDPEAWASGQEEEMDAENEEAMGKTARRVMFRYANRRLA
;
A
#
# COMPACT_ATOMS: atom_id res chain seq x y z
N MET A 1 -7.75 -23.33 -19.45
CA MET A 1 -8.10 -24.15 -18.26
C MET A 1 -9.58 -24.51 -18.38
N VAL A 2 -9.92 -25.79 -18.43
CA VAL A 2 -11.29 -26.29 -18.67
C VAL A 2 -12.10 -26.10 -17.38
N ARG A 3 -13.21 -25.35 -17.41
CA ARG A 3 -14.18 -25.27 -16.31
C ARG A 3 -15.31 -26.26 -16.56
N THR A 4 -15.60 -27.12 -15.58
CA THR A 4 -16.73 -28.06 -15.61
C THR A 4 -17.93 -27.39 -14.96
N ALA A 5 -19.05 -27.31 -15.66
CA ALA A 5 -20.29 -26.75 -15.11
C ALA A 5 -20.73 -27.55 -13.87
N GLY A 6 -20.99 -26.85 -12.75
CA GLY A 6 -21.49 -27.47 -11.51
C GLY A 6 -20.51 -27.54 -10.33
N GLU A 7 -19.36 -26.86 -10.37
CA GLU A 7 -18.46 -26.77 -9.20
C GLU A 7 -19.12 -25.96 -8.07
N VAL A 8 -19.73 -26.64 -7.10
CA VAL A 8 -20.21 -26.04 -5.86
C VAL A 8 -18.98 -25.71 -5.01
N ARG A 9 -18.55 -24.45 -5.01
CA ARG A 9 -17.52 -23.96 -4.10
C ARG A 9 -18.15 -23.67 -2.75
N PHE A 10 -17.72 -24.39 -1.72
CA PHE A 10 -18.02 -24.07 -0.34
C PHE A 10 -17.20 -22.84 0.06
N ILE A 11 -17.73 -21.67 -0.24
CA ILE A 11 -17.14 -20.40 0.21
C ILE A 11 -17.67 -20.17 1.62
N LYS A 12 -16.77 -20.22 2.61
CA LYS A 12 -17.11 -19.88 3.97
C LYS A 12 -17.51 -18.40 4.02
N ASP A 13 -18.78 -18.12 4.25
CA ASP A 13 -19.27 -16.78 4.51
C ASP A 13 -18.59 -16.24 5.78
N ARG A 14 -17.90 -15.10 5.65
CA ARG A 14 -17.15 -14.44 6.74
C ARG A 14 -17.66 -13.03 7.02
N SER A 15 -18.80 -12.65 6.43
CA SER A 15 -19.36 -11.28 6.45
C SER A 15 -19.77 -10.73 7.83
N GLY A 16 -19.61 -11.50 8.91
CA GLY A 16 -19.99 -11.14 10.28
C GLY A 16 -18.85 -11.03 11.30
N ASP A 17 -17.59 -11.33 10.94
CA ASP A 17 -16.46 -11.23 11.88
C ASP A 17 -15.77 -9.87 11.77
N ALA A 18 -15.88 -9.05 12.83
CA ALA A 18 -15.19 -7.76 12.93
C ALA A 18 -13.67 -7.88 12.78
N GLY A 19 -13.11 -9.07 13.05
CA GLY A 19 -11.70 -9.39 12.88
C GLY A 19 -11.27 -9.66 11.44
N GLU A 20 -12.19 -9.81 10.48
CA GLU A 20 -11.90 -10.21 9.09
C GLU A 20 -12.55 -9.27 8.05
N TRP A 21 -12.77 -8.00 8.42
CA TRP A 21 -13.43 -6.98 7.58
C TRP A 21 -12.77 -6.76 6.20
N ALA A 22 -11.49 -7.08 6.06
CA ALA A 22 -10.77 -6.94 4.79
C ALA A 22 -11.11 -8.04 3.78
N PHE A 23 -11.66 -9.16 4.23
CA PHE A 23 -12.10 -10.25 3.37
C PHE A 23 -13.56 -10.01 2.96
N GLY A 24 -13.75 -9.13 1.98
CA GLY A 24 -15.07 -8.88 1.39
C GLY A 24 -15.71 -10.17 0.84
N PRO A 25 -17.04 -10.21 0.70
CA PRO A 25 -17.70 -11.33 0.03
C PRO A 25 -17.17 -11.46 -1.40
N PRO A 26 -17.07 -12.69 -1.95
CA PRO A 26 -16.65 -12.88 -3.33
C PRO A 26 -17.56 -12.06 -4.27
N GLY A 27 -16.94 -11.16 -5.03
CA GLY A 27 -17.64 -10.34 -6.02
C GLY A 27 -18.17 -11.17 -7.20
N PRO A 28 -19.01 -10.57 -8.06
CA PRO A 28 -19.43 -11.21 -9.30
C PRO A 28 -18.22 -11.51 -10.20
N ASN A 29 -18.25 -12.64 -10.90
CA ASN A 29 -17.16 -13.05 -11.79
C ASN A 29 -17.11 -12.25 -13.11
N GLU A 30 -18.23 -11.58 -13.46
CA GLU A 30 -18.38 -10.77 -14.66
C GLU A 30 -19.09 -9.48 -14.29
N ARG A 31 -18.76 -8.39 -15.00
CA ARG A 31 -19.39 -7.08 -14.83
C ARG A 31 -20.46 -6.91 -15.88
N ASP A 32 -21.62 -6.41 -15.47
CA ASP A 32 -22.65 -5.92 -16.37
C ASP A 32 -22.39 -4.44 -16.63
N ILE A 33 -21.96 -4.09 -17.84
CA ILE A 33 -21.65 -2.73 -18.26
C ILE A 33 -22.71 -2.32 -19.28
N GLU A 34 -23.35 -1.18 -19.04
CA GLU A 34 -24.31 -0.61 -19.98
C GLU A 34 -23.66 -0.39 -21.35
N GLN A 35 -24.31 -0.87 -22.43
CA GLN A 35 -23.71 -0.89 -23.77
C GLN A 35 -23.33 0.49 -24.29
N ASP A 36 -24.00 1.54 -23.81
CA ASP A 36 -23.77 2.93 -24.21
C ASP A 36 -22.80 3.68 -23.26
N PHE A 37 -22.22 3.00 -22.27
CA PHE A 37 -21.30 3.63 -21.33
C PHE A 37 -19.96 3.94 -22.01
N VAL A 38 -19.61 5.24 -22.03
CA VAL A 38 -18.33 5.72 -22.56
C VAL A 38 -17.37 5.99 -21.40
N PHE A 39 -16.26 5.27 -21.38
CA PHE A 39 -15.20 5.48 -20.39
C PHE A 39 -14.54 6.84 -20.57
N ASN A 40 -14.38 7.57 -19.47
CA ASN A 40 -13.77 8.89 -19.49
C ASN A 40 -12.27 8.80 -19.19
N ALA A 41 -11.46 8.91 -20.24
CA ALA A 41 -10.01 8.81 -20.22
C ALA A 41 -9.32 9.83 -19.28
N LYS A 42 -9.97 10.95 -18.95
CA LYS A 42 -9.47 11.93 -17.96
C LYS A 42 -9.20 11.29 -16.59
N TYR A 43 -9.92 10.22 -16.24
CA TYR A 43 -9.76 9.55 -14.95
C TYR A 43 -8.68 8.47 -14.94
N LEU A 44 -8.07 8.17 -16.08
CA LEU A 44 -7.01 7.17 -16.17
C LEU A 44 -5.78 7.58 -15.33
N LYS A 45 -5.40 8.87 -15.38
CA LYS A 45 -4.29 9.41 -14.58
C LYS A 45 -4.55 9.36 -13.07
N PRO A 46 -5.70 9.85 -12.55
CA PRO A 46 -6.07 9.64 -11.15
C PRO A 46 -6.09 8.16 -10.74
N LEU A 47 -6.55 7.27 -11.62
CA LEU A 47 -6.62 5.83 -11.33
C LEU A 47 -5.22 5.21 -11.22
N ALA A 48 -4.32 5.53 -12.16
CA ALA A 48 -2.92 5.12 -12.12
C ALA A 48 -2.20 5.65 -10.86
N ALA A 49 -2.42 6.92 -10.51
CA ALA A 49 -1.85 7.49 -9.29
C ALA A 49 -2.37 6.80 -8.02
N THR A 50 -3.65 6.43 -8.02
CA THR A 50 -4.26 5.67 -6.91
C THR A 50 -3.62 4.29 -6.77
N LEU A 51 -3.44 3.57 -7.88
CA LEU A 51 -2.74 2.28 -7.91
C LEU A 51 -1.33 2.41 -7.32
N ARG A 52 -0.54 3.37 -7.83
CA ARG A 52 0.82 3.62 -7.36
C ARG A 52 0.87 3.87 -5.85
N SER A 53 0.06 4.80 -5.35
CA SER A 53 0.01 5.11 -3.92
C SER A 53 -0.46 3.92 -3.06
N ALA A 54 -1.42 3.12 -3.55
CA ALA A 54 -1.88 1.93 -2.84
C ALA A 54 -0.80 0.84 -2.77
N LEU A 55 0.00 0.66 -3.81
CA LEU A 55 1.15 -0.25 -3.83
C LEU A 55 2.26 0.20 -2.88
N MET A 56 2.58 1.49 -2.84
CA MET A 56 3.51 2.04 -1.85
C MET A 56 3.03 1.78 -0.41
N ALA A 57 1.73 2.00 -0.17
CA ALA A 57 1.12 1.71 1.13
C ALA A 57 1.17 0.22 1.47
N LEU A 58 0.95 -0.68 0.49
CA LEU A 58 1.05 -2.12 0.66
C LEU A 58 2.48 -2.52 1.08
N GLY A 59 3.50 -1.97 0.44
CA GLY A 59 4.90 -2.18 0.79
C GLY A 59 5.20 -1.82 2.25
N HIS A 60 4.92 -0.57 2.64
CA HIS A 60 5.16 -0.12 4.02
C HIS A 60 4.31 -0.89 5.05
N THR A 61 3.06 -1.24 4.72
CA THR A 61 2.19 -2.00 5.61
C THR A 61 2.73 -3.42 5.83
N THR A 62 3.25 -4.05 4.77
CA THR A 62 3.87 -5.38 4.83
C THR A 62 5.14 -5.35 5.69
N SER A 63 6.02 -4.38 5.45
CA SER A 63 7.22 -4.14 6.28
C SER A 63 6.86 -3.91 7.75
N ALA A 64 5.85 -3.09 8.03
CA ALA A 64 5.37 -2.83 9.39
C ALA A 64 4.82 -4.10 10.06
N TYR A 65 4.03 -4.89 9.35
CA TYR A 65 3.51 -6.18 9.84
C TYR A 65 4.64 -7.16 10.17
N ASN A 66 5.59 -7.34 9.25
CA ASN A 66 6.72 -8.26 9.40
C ASN A 66 7.65 -7.89 10.56
N ARG A 67 7.78 -6.60 10.87
CA ARG A 67 8.48 -6.13 12.08
C ARG A 67 7.64 -6.38 13.33
N PHE A 68 6.36 -5.99 13.31
CA PHE A 68 5.51 -6.02 14.50
C PHE A 68 5.16 -7.43 14.98
N VAL A 69 5.06 -8.40 14.07
CA VAL A 69 4.80 -9.81 14.41
C VAL A 69 5.97 -10.44 15.20
N LYS A 70 7.21 -10.00 14.95
CA LYS A 70 8.44 -10.51 15.61
C LYS A 70 8.60 -10.01 17.04
N ILE A 71 7.95 -8.91 17.40
CA ILE A 71 8.04 -8.31 18.74
C ILE A 71 7.29 -9.19 19.74
N LYS A 72 7.92 -9.72 20.79
CA LYS A 72 7.19 -10.49 21.81
C LYS A 72 6.38 -9.55 22.70
N SER A 73 5.06 -9.75 22.82
CA SER A 73 4.16 -8.86 23.57
C SER A 73 4.61 -8.63 25.02
N ARG A 74 5.07 -9.69 25.70
CA ARG A 74 5.59 -9.63 27.08
C ARG A 74 6.83 -8.76 27.26
N ASN A 75 7.57 -8.49 26.19
CA ASN A 75 8.78 -7.67 26.23
C ASN A 75 8.44 -6.17 26.11
N VAL A 76 7.22 -5.83 25.69
CA VAL A 76 6.81 -4.44 25.42
C VAL A 76 5.76 -3.96 26.41
N SER A 77 4.84 -4.84 26.86
CA SER A 77 3.86 -4.49 27.87
C SER A 77 3.61 -5.66 28.85
N PRO A 78 3.45 -5.40 30.16
CA PRO A 78 3.14 -6.43 31.15
C PRO A 78 1.82 -7.17 30.88
N ASP A 79 0.84 -6.51 30.26
CA ASP A 79 -0.50 -7.07 29.97
C ASP A 79 -0.67 -7.50 28.50
N GLY A 80 0.36 -7.28 27.66
CA GLY A 80 0.31 -7.55 26.23
C GLY A 80 -0.55 -6.57 25.42
N SER A 81 -0.90 -5.41 25.98
CA SER A 81 -1.62 -4.32 25.31
C SER A 81 -0.72 -3.12 25.04
N LEU A 82 -1.06 -2.32 24.03
CA LEU A 82 -0.47 -1.00 23.79
C LEU A 82 -1.56 0.06 23.85
N GLY A 83 -1.17 1.28 24.19
CA GLY A 83 -2.05 2.44 24.20
C GLY A 83 -2.12 3.18 25.52
N GLY A 84 -3.13 4.03 25.68
CA GLY A 84 -3.25 4.98 26.80
C GLY A 84 -4.67 5.53 26.94
N LYS A 85 -4.83 6.75 27.49
CA LYS A 85 -6.15 7.37 27.75
C LYS A 85 -7.01 7.44 26.47
N GLY A 86 -7.90 6.47 26.29
CA GLY A 86 -8.93 6.42 25.25
C GLY A 86 -8.81 5.24 24.28
N TYR A 87 -7.62 4.70 24.05
CA TYR A 87 -7.41 3.59 23.10
C TYR A 87 -6.36 2.63 23.68
N ILE A 88 -6.82 1.50 24.18
CA ILE A 88 -5.98 0.38 24.64
C ILE A 88 -6.34 -0.81 23.76
N GLN A 89 -5.36 -1.38 23.07
CA GLN A 89 -5.56 -2.51 22.17
C GLN A 89 -4.57 -3.62 22.49
N LYS A 90 -5.02 -4.87 22.40
CA LYS A 90 -4.13 -6.01 22.55
C LYS A 90 -3.20 -6.09 21.34
N ILE A 91 -1.92 -6.37 21.58
CA ILE A 91 -0.92 -6.51 20.51
C ILE A 91 -1.33 -7.56 19.45
N PRO A 92 -1.89 -8.74 19.81
CA PRO A 92 -2.41 -9.69 18.82
C PRO A 92 -3.51 -9.12 17.91
N ASP A 93 -4.38 -8.25 18.44
CA ASP A 93 -5.47 -7.66 17.65
C ASP A 93 -4.94 -6.62 16.68
N MET A 94 -3.96 -5.81 17.11
CA MET A 94 -3.26 -4.86 16.23
C MET A 94 -2.50 -5.57 15.09
N ARG A 95 -1.92 -6.75 15.35
CA ARG A 95 -1.29 -7.57 14.28
C ARG A 95 -2.32 -8.04 13.26
N ARG A 96 -3.49 -8.47 13.73
CA ARG A 96 -4.58 -8.86 12.84
C ARG A 96 -5.08 -7.68 12.01
N GLN A 97 -5.16 -6.49 12.60
CA GLN A 97 -5.50 -5.27 11.86
C GLN A 97 -4.47 -4.96 10.76
N LEU A 98 -3.17 -5.07 11.04
CA LEU A 98 -2.14 -4.91 10.01
C LEU A 98 -2.27 -5.95 8.90
N MET A 99 -2.52 -7.23 9.25
CA MET A 99 -2.77 -8.27 8.25
C MET A 99 -3.99 -7.94 7.39
N ASN A 100 -5.09 -7.47 8.00
CA ASN A 100 -6.28 -7.04 7.27
C ASN A 100 -5.96 -5.88 6.32
N CYS A 101 -5.13 -4.93 6.73
CA CYS A 101 -4.69 -3.86 5.83
C CYS A 101 -3.89 -4.40 4.64
N VAL A 102 -2.98 -5.37 4.85
CA VAL A 102 -2.24 -6.02 3.75
C VAL A 102 -3.20 -6.67 2.76
N GLU A 103 -4.16 -7.45 3.25
CA GLU A 103 -5.15 -8.16 2.41
C GLU A 103 -6.05 -7.19 1.65
N ALA A 104 -6.56 -6.15 2.33
CA ALA A 104 -7.39 -5.13 1.71
C ALA A 104 -6.64 -4.35 0.63
N LEU A 105 -5.38 -3.99 0.89
CA LEU A 105 -4.55 -3.29 -0.09
C LEU A 105 -4.20 -4.20 -1.27
N SER A 106 -3.84 -5.46 -1.03
CA SER A 106 -3.55 -6.44 -2.10
C SER A 106 -4.75 -6.62 -3.03
N ALA A 107 -5.94 -6.86 -2.48
CA ALA A 107 -7.16 -7.03 -3.27
C ALA A 107 -7.53 -5.77 -4.07
N LEU A 108 -7.36 -4.59 -3.46
CA LEU A 108 -7.57 -3.30 -4.13
C LEU A 108 -6.58 -3.11 -5.28
N THR A 109 -5.28 -3.32 -5.04
CA THR A 109 -4.24 -3.10 -6.05
C THR A 109 -4.37 -4.05 -7.21
N ASP A 110 -4.70 -5.32 -6.98
CA ASP A 110 -4.94 -6.30 -8.05
C ASP A 110 -6.13 -5.89 -8.92
N THR A 111 -7.24 -5.50 -8.30
CA THR A 111 -8.44 -5.05 -9.02
C THR A 111 -8.16 -3.82 -9.89
N VAL A 112 -7.47 -2.82 -9.32
CA VAL A 112 -7.15 -1.59 -10.05
C VAL A 112 -6.12 -1.88 -11.15
N TYR A 113 -5.15 -2.75 -10.90
CA TYR A 113 -4.15 -3.14 -11.89
C TYR A 113 -4.76 -3.85 -13.11
N ASP A 114 -5.66 -4.81 -12.87
CA ASP A 114 -6.37 -5.52 -13.93
C ASP A 114 -7.26 -4.55 -14.74
N GLU A 115 -7.94 -3.63 -14.06
CA GLU A 115 -8.73 -2.58 -14.72
C GLU A 115 -7.85 -1.68 -15.58
N MET A 116 -6.67 -1.26 -15.12
CA MET A 116 -5.73 -0.42 -15.89
C MET A 116 -5.22 -1.11 -17.18
N LYS A 117 -5.21 -2.44 -17.21
CA LYS A 117 -4.83 -3.25 -18.38
C LYS A 117 -5.99 -3.60 -19.29
N ALA A 118 -7.20 -3.15 -18.95
CA ALA A 118 -8.39 -3.52 -19.69
C ALA A 118 -8.40 -2.89 -21.11
N PRO A 119 -8.98 -3.59 -22.11
CA PRO A 119 -8.93 -3.14 -23.51
C PRO A 119 -9.58 -1.78 -23.78
N HIS A 120 -10.53 -1.34 -22.95
CA HIS A 120 -11.19 -0.04 -23.12
C HIS A 120 -10.31 1.16 -22.75
N TRP A 121 -9.14 0.94 -22.13
CA TRP A 121 -8.14 1.97 -21.92
C TRP A 121 -7.06 2.00 -23.02
N ASN A 122 -7.24 1.24 -24.11
CA ASN A 122 -6.24 1.10 -25.16
C ASN A 122 -5.80 2.47 -25.74
N PRO A 123 -4.50 2.81 -25.68
CA PRO A 123 -3.98 4.12 -26.08
C PRO A 123 -4.02 4.41 -27.59
N THR A 124 -4.45 3.45 -28.41
CA THR A 124 -4.69 3.66 -29.86
C THR A 124 -5.97 4.44 -30.15
N GLU A 125 -6.88 4.58 -29.19
CA GLU A 125 -7.95 5.57 -29.28
C GLU A 125 -7.44 6.96 -28.90
N ASP A 126 -7.81 7.96 -29.68
CA ASP A 126 -7.33 9.34 -29.57
C ASP A 126 -7.97 10.12 -28.41
N THR A 127 -8.05 9.50 -27.23
CA THR A 127 -8.89 9.94 -26.10
C THR A 127 -8.17 10.79 -25.06
N LEU A 128 -6.84 10.87 -25.12
CA LEU A 128 -5.98 11.66 -24.22
C LEU A 128 -5.01 12.53 -25.00
N ASP A 129 -4.65 13.69 -24.45
CA ASP A 129 -3.53 14.49 -24.95
C ASP A 129 -2.24 13.64 -24.92
N PRO A 130 -1.36 13.71 -25.93
CA PRO A 130 -0.09 12.98 -25.95
C PRO A 130 0.74 13.13 -24.67
N ARG A 131 0.72 14.32 -24.05
CA ARG A 131 1.42 14.56 -22.78
C ARG A 131 0.81 13.78 -21.62
N ASP A 132 -0.52 13.79 -21.49
CA ASP A 132 -1.20 13.07 -20.43
C ASP A 132 -1.03 11.55 -20.58
N ARG A 133 -0.90 11.04 -21.83
CA ARG A 133 -0.58 9.61 -22.07
C ARG A 133 0.81 9.23 -21.56
N GLU A 134 1.82 10.06 -21.81
CA GLU A 134 3.17 9.80 -21.33
C GLU A 134 3.22 9.84 -19.80
N GLU A 135 2.62 10.87 -19.19
CA GLU A 135 2.56 10.98 -17.73
C GLU A 135 1.81 9.79 -17.08
N VAL A 136 0.74 9.29 -17.72
CA VAL A 136 0.05 8.06 -17.27
C VAL A 136 0.97 6.84 -17.37
N LYS A 137 1.71 6.72 -18.47
CA LYS A 137 2.59 5.59 -18.72
C LYS A 137 3.74 5.55 -17.70
N GLU A 138 4.37 6.69 -17.42
CA GLU A 138 5.39 6.81 -16.36
C GLU A 138 4.84 6.35 -15.01
N ILE A 139 3.63 6.78 -14.63
CA ILE A 139 3.00 6.37 -13.36
C ILE A 139 2.72 4.86 -13.32
N ILE A 140 2.34 4.26 -14.46
CA ILE A 140 2.09 2.82 -14.54
C ILE A 140 3.41 2.04 -14.46
N GLU A 141 4.47 2.51 -15.13
CA GLU A 141 5.80 1.91 -15.04
C GLU A 141 6.33 1.95 -13.59
N ASP A 142 6.22 3.08 -12.91
CA ASP A 142 6.52 3.20 -11.48
C ASP A 142 5.71 2.19 -10.65
N ALA A 143 4.40 2.07 -10.93
CA ALA A 143 3.53 1.15 -10.23
C ALA A 143 3.90 -0.32 -10.49
N GLU A 144 4.33 -0.67 -11.70
CA GLU A 144 4.80 -2.02 -12.03
C GLU A 144 6.08 -2.37 -11.28
N GLU A 145 7.04 -1.44 -11.19
CA GLU A 145 8.26 -1.63 -10.39
C GLU A 145 7.93 -1.91 -8.91
N ILE A 146 7.02 -1.13 -8.32
CA ILE A 146 6.63 -1.33 -6.91
C ILE A 146 5.87 -2.65 -6.75
N LYS A 147 5.04 -3.03 -7.72
CA LYS A 147 4.20 -4.25 -7.65
C LYS A 147 5.02 -5.54 -7.65
N ASP A 148 6.17 -5.56 -8.32
CA ASP A 148 7.03 -6.75 -8.41
C ASP A 148 7.57 -7.18 -7.03
N ASP A 149 7.99 -6.22 -6.21
CA ASP A 149 8.35 -6.45 -4.80
C ASP A 149 8.05 -5.21 -3.93
N PRO A 150 6.80 -5.06 -3.43
CA PRO A 150 6.40 -3.89 -2.65
C PRO A 150 7.19 -3.74 -1.34
N GLU A 151 7.57 -4.86 -0.70
CA GLU A 151 8.29 -4.86 0.58
C GLU A 151 9.74 -4.42 0.39
N ALA A 152 10.42 -4.93 -0.65
CA ALA A 152 11.78 -4.51 -0.97
C ALA A 152 11.82 -3.03 -1.37
N TRP A 153 10.88 -2.56 -2.20
CA TRP A 153 10.77 -1.16 -2.56
C TRP A 153 10.63 -0.26 -1.32
N ALA A 154 9.71 -0.61 -0.42
CA ALA A 154 9.49 0.14 0.81
C ALA A 154 10.72 0.15 1.73
N SER A 155 11.45 -0.96 1.78
CA SER A 155 12.69 -1.05 2.57
C SER A 155 13.78 -0.14 2.00
N GLY A 156 13.93 -0.08 0.67
CA GLY A 156 14.87 0.83 0.02
C GLY A 156 14.57 2.30 0.32
N GLN A 157 13.29 2.69 0.30
CA GLN A 157 12.87 4.05 0.66
C GLN A 157 13.16 4.39 2.13
N GLU A 158 12.97 3.44 3.05
CA GLU A 158 13.31 3.65 4.46
C GLU A 158 14.82 3.78 4.69
N GLU A 159 15.64 2.99 3.99
CA GLU A 159 17.10 3.09 4.03
C GLU A 159 17.60 4.45 3.51
N GLU A 160 17.03 4.95 2.42
CA GLU A 160 17.31 6.28 1.89
C GLU A 160 16.95 7.38 2.91
N MET A 161 15.76 7.30 3.52
CA MET A 161 15.33 8.24 4.55
C MET A 161 16.24 8.23 5.79
N ASP A 162 16.67 7.04 6.23
CA ASP A 162 17.57 6.90 7.37
C ASP A 162 18.95 7.51 7.06
N ALA A 163 19.49 7.30 5.86
CA ALA A 163 20.74 7.91 5.41
C ALA A 163 20.67 9.45 5.38
N GLU A 164 19.58 10.02 4.87
CA GLU A 164 19.36 11.47 4.87
C GLU A 164 19.27 12.04 6.29
N ASN A 165 18.58 11.33 7.19
CA ASN A 165 18.45 11.72 8.59
C ASN A 165 19.81 11.72 9.31
N GLU A 166 20.64 10.72 9.08
CA GLU A 166 21.99 10.64 9.63
C GLU A 166 22.87 11.81 9.14
N GLU A 167 22.80 12.16 7.84
CA GLU A 167 23.56 13.28 7.29
C GLU A 167 23.10 14.62 7.91
N ALA A 168 21.79 14.82 8.04
CA ALA A 168 21.21 16.02 8.66
C ALA A 168 21.60 16.15 10.15
N MET A 169 21.60 15.04 10.89
CA MET A 169 22.06 14.99 12.27
C MET A 169 23.56 15.31 12.38
N GLY A 170 24.40 14.77 11.49
CA GLY A 170 25.82 15.05 11.44
C GLY A 170 26.14 16.53 11.20
N LYS A 171 25.42 17.17 10.26
CA LYS A 171 25.51 18.62 10.01
C LYS A 171 25.10 19.44 11.24
N THR A 172 24.04 19.01 11.94
CA THR A 172 23.55 19.67 13.15
C THR A 172 24.54 19.55 14.31
N ALA A 173 25.09 18.35 14.55
CA ALA A 173 26.08 18.11 15.58
C ALA A 173 27.36 18.94 15.34
N ARG A 174 27.85 19.01 14.10
CA ARG A 174 29.00 19.86 13.72
C ARG A 174 28.72 21.34 14.03
N ARG A 175 27.52 21.83 13.69
CA ARG A 175 27.13 23.23 13.96
C ARG A 175 27.07 23.56 15.44
N VAL A 176 26.56 22.63 16.26
CA VAL A 176 26.51 22.79 17.73
C VAL A 176 27.91 22.81 18.32
N MET A 177 28.79 21.89 17.90
CA MET A 177 30.19 21.85 18.35
C MET A 177 30.96 23.12 17.99
N PHE A 178 30.78 23.64 16.77
CA PHE A 178 31.45 24.87 16.32
C PHE A 178 31.00 26.10 17.13
N ARG A 179 29.70 26.20 17.47
CA ARG A 179 29.18 27.26 18.36
C ARG A 179 29.74 27.14 19.78
N TYR A 180 29.90 25.91 20.28
CA TYR A 180 30.44 25.68 21.62
C TYR A 180 31.95 26.00 21.70
N ALA A 181 32.71 25.66 20.65
CA ALA A 181 34.12 25.98 20.53
C ALA A 181 34.37 27.49 20.47
N ASN A 182 33.58 28.22 19.67
CA ASN A 182 33.71 29.68 19.55
C ASN A 182 33.28 30.44 20.82
N ARG A 183 32.39 29.86 21.64
CA ARG A 183 32.02 30.43 22.95
C ARG A 183 33.07 30.22 24.05
N ARG A 184 34.01 29.30 23.87
CA ARG A 184 35.11 29.06 24.84
C ARG A 184 36.37 29.89 24.55
N LEU A 185 36.43 30.55 23.39
CA LEU A 185 37.57 31.35 22.94
C LEU A 185 37.33 32.86 23.03
N ALA A 186 36.18 33.28 23.56
CA ALA A 186 35.81 34.66 23.88
C ALA A 186 35.66 34.82 25.39
#